data_AF-A0A9E4BGQ2-F1
#
_entry.id   AF-A0A9E4BGQ2-F1
#
_cell.length_a   1.000
_cell.length_b   1.000
_cell.length_c   1.000
_cell.angle_alpha   90.00
_cell.angle_beta   90.00
_cell.angle_gamma   90.00
#
_symmetry.space_group_name_H-M   'P 1'
#
loop_
_entity.id
_entity.type
_entity.pdbx_description
1 polymer ?
#
loop_
_entity_poly.entity_id
_entity_poly.type
_entity_poly.pdbx_seq_one_letter_code
_entity_poly.pdbx_strand_id
1 'polypeptide(L)'
;MKKEQRKSAESLSENDSPLGDSSQAQLTDLYLRDIRKYTPLSREDEVKAINAARKGNQEALNHLITANLRFVVRVAGEYTGRGLPLSDLIAEGNMGLIRATQTYDPERGYKFITYAVWWIRQAMLSALNRQTYPVAFPVNQIDDRDVLNKVSAALSQEYGRVPTADELVSETDFSTRRVHKALQTSLASVSLDRPVYEDGDRQFADIVPDDAPLPDEDVHASRLRDLLHKGLADLPEREAEIINRYFGLDVDNAESLEQVGKRFHISRERVRQLKDRALGLLREHMDIEKVAL
;
A
#
# COMPACT_ATOMS: atom_id res chain seq x y z
N MET A 1 -29.63 26.63 24.19
CA MET A 1 -29.92 25.99 22.87
C MET A 1 -28.76 26.03 21.86
N LYS A 2 -28.29 27.17 21.29
CA LYS A 2 -27.13 27.14 20.35
C LYS A 2 -25.72 27.03 21.01
N LYS A 3 -25.61 27.25 22.33
CA LYS A 3 -24.35 27.10 23.07
C LYS A 3 -24.13 25.69 23.65
N GLU A 4 -25.18 24.89 23.80
CA GLU A 4 -25.06 23.50 24.29
C GLU A 4 -24.64 22.53 23.19
N GLN A 5 -25.09 22.75 21.94
CA GLN A 5 -24.70 21.89 20.81
C GLN A 5 -23.24 22.05 20.37
N ARG A 6 -22.58 23.17 20.70
CA ARG A 6 -21.12 23.31 20.48
C ARG A 6 -20.29 22.53 21.49
N LYS A 7 -20.82 22.31 22.70
CA LYS A 7 -20.14 21.52 23.73
C LYS A 7 -20.21 20.01 23.44
N SER A 8 -21.23 19.56 22.71
CA SER A 8 -21.41 18.16 22.29
C SER A 8 -20.52 17.76 21.11
N ALA A 9 -20.00 18.73 20.35
CA ALA A 9 -19.09 18.48 19.22
C ALA A 9 -17.60 18.54 19.62
N GLU A 10 -17.30 19.02 20.84
CA GLU A 10 -15.95 19.11 21.41
C GLU A 10 -15.58 17.88 22.25
N SER A 11 -16.50 16.93 22.43
CA SER A 11 -16.33 15.73 23.26
C SER A 11 -16.13 14.44 22.46
N LEU A 12 -15.75 14.52 21.18
CA LEU A 12 -15.60 13.36 20.28
C LEU A 12 -14.20 13.24 19.64
N SER A 13 -13.19 13.89 20.21
CA SER A 13 -11.77 13.72 19.83
C SER A 13 -10.89 13.19 20.96
N GLU A 14 -11.47 12.54 21.97
CA GLU A 14 -10.72 11.83 23.01
C GLU A 14 -10.83 10.33 22.76
N ASN A 15 -10.00 9.81 21.85
CA ASN A 15 -9.59 8.41 21.84
C ASN A 15 -8.30 8.28 21.04
N ASP A 16 -7.24 8.89 21.57
CA ASP A 16 -5.86 8.55 21.23
C ASP A 16 -5.28 7.70 22.35
N SER A 17 -4.75 6.53 21.99
CA SER A 17 -4.10 5.54 22.85
C SER A 17 -3.06 6.17 23.80
N PRO A 18 -3.21 6.11 25.14
CA PRO A 18 -2.48 7.04 26.03
C PRO A 18 -1.12 6.55 26.56
N LEU A 19 -0.49 5.50 26.03
CA LEU A 19 0.69 4.88 26.69
C LEU A 19 2.02 4.94 25.91
N GLY A 20 2.01 5.18 24.60
CA GLY A 20 3.24 5.27 23.78
C GLY A 20 3.71 6.70 23.49
N ASP A 21 2.76 7.61 23.29
CA ASP A 21 3.02 8.94 22.72
C ASP A 21 3.64 9.91 23.74
N SER A 22 3.31 9.75 25.03
CA SER A 22 3.83 10.58 26.12
C SER A 22 5.34 10.45 26.31
N SER A 23 5.90 9.26 26.09
CA SER A 23 7.34 9.02 26.23
C SER A 23 8.12 9.57 25.03
N GLN A 24 7.61 9.40 23.81
CA GLN A 24 8.24 9.97 22.61
C GLN A 24 8.20 11.50 22.59
N ALA A 25 7.10 12.10 23.04
CA ALA A 25 6.99 13.55 23.21
C ALA A 25 8.02 14.09 24.21
N GLN A 26 8.18 13.43 25.37
CA GLN A 26 9.17 13.79 26.38
C GLN A 26 10.61 13.68 25.87
N LEU A 27 10.92 12.63 25.10
CA LEU A 27 12.24 12.45 24.47
C LEU A 27 12.52 13.54 23.43
N THR A 28 11.51 13.91 22.64
CA THR A 28 11.61 14.98 21.65
C THR A 28 11.88 16.32 22.34
N ASP A 29 11.19 16.62 23.45
CA ASP A 29 11.43 17.82 24.23
C ASP A 29 12.84 17.88 24.84
N LEU A 30 13.36 16.74 25.33
CA LEU A 30 14.74 16.65 25.82
C LEU A 30 15.74 16.95 24.70
N TYR A 31 15.55 16.34 23.52
CA TYR A 31 16.37 16.60 22.35
C TYR A 31 16.34 18.08 21.95
N LEU A 32 15.17 18.70 21.90
CA LEU A 32 15.01 20.13 21.59
C LEU A 32 15.69 21.04 22.60
N ARG A 33 15.77 20.64 23.88
CA ARG A 33 16.52 21.38 24.91
C ARG A 33 18.03 21.25 24.71
N ASP A 34 18.52 20.07 24.35
CA ASP A 34 19.95 19.84 24.16
C ASP A 34 20.49 20.60 22.94
N ILE A 35 19.77 20.59 21.82
CA ILE A 35 20.23 21.28 20.61
C ILE A 35 20.26 22.82 20.74
N ARG A 36 19.51 23.39 21.71
CA ARG A 36 19.52 24.85 21.98
C ARG A 36 20.87 25.34 22.50
N LYS A 37 21.66 24.44 23.10
CA LYS A 37 22.99 24.76 23.66
C LYS A 37 24.01 25.07 22.56
N TYR A 38 23.82 24.55 21.35
CA TYR A 38 24.76 24.74 20.24
C TYR A 38 24.54 26.10 19.55
N THR A 39 25.65 26.81 19.33
CA THR A 39 25.69 28.08 18.62
C THR A 39 25.93 27.85 17.12
N PRO A 40 25.30 28.64 16.24
CA PRO A 40 25.61 28.61 14.82
C PRO A 40 27.08 29.00 14.57
N LEU A 41 27.74 28.34 13.61
CA LEU A 41 29.11 28.69 13.23
C LEU A 41 29.14 29.97 12.37
N SER A 42 30.26 30.67 12.45
CA SER A 42 30.59 31.71 11.47
C SER A 42 30.97 31.08 10.13
N ARG A 43 30.90 31.86 9.04
CA ARG A 43 31.28 31.38 7.70
C ARG A 43 32.73 30.90 7.64
N GLU A 44 33.63 31.58 8.34
CA GLU A 44 35.04 31.20 8.38
C GLU A 44 35.23 29.86 9.11
N ASP A 45 34.50 29.66 10.19
CA ASP A 45 34.59 28.43 10.99
C ASP A 45 33.91 27.25 10.30
N GLU A 46 32.83 27.48 9.52
CA GLU A 46 32.25 26.46 8.64
C GLU A 46 33.31 25.93 7.66
N VAL A 47 34.04 26.83 6.98
CA VAL A 47 35.08 26.44 6.01
C VAL A 47 36.21 25.68 6.70
N LYS A 48 36.67 26.12 7.88
CA LYS A 48 37.69 25.42 8.67
C LYS A 48 37.22 24.02 9.07
N ALA A 49 35.99 23.89 9.57
CA ALA A 49 35.41 22.63 10.00
C ALA A 49 35.29 21.64 8.84
N ILE A 50 34.83 22.10 7.66
CA ILE A 50 34.70 21.27 6.46
C ILE A 50 36.06 20.81 5.94
N ASN A 51 37.04 21.71 5.89
CA ASN A 51 38.40 21.37 5.46
C ASN A 51 39.07 20.37 6.40
N ALA A 52 38.84 20.49 7.71
CA ALA A 52 39.28 19.52 8.70
C ALA A 52 38.54 18.18 8.56
N ALA A 53 37.23 18.20 8.33
CA ALA A 53 36.42 17.01 8.10
C ALA A 53 36.88 16.24 6.84
N ARG A 54 37.22 16.93 5.75
CA ARG A 54 37.80 16.32 4.53
C ARG A 54 39.14 15.63 4.79
N LYS A 55 39.90 16.09 5.79
CA LYS A 55 41.16 15.45 6.25
C LYS A 55 40.93 14.29 7.22
N GLY A 56 39.68 13.88 7.46
CA GLY A 56 39.32 12.77 8.35
C GLY A 56 39.08 13.16 9.81
N ASN A 57 39.03 14.45 10.15
CA ASN A 57 38.74 14.88 11.51
C ASN A 57 37.23 14.77 11.82
N GLN A 58 36.87 13.73 12.57
CA GLN A 58 35.48 13.48 12.99
C GLN A 58 34.94 14.51 13.99
N GLU A 59 35.78 15.10 14.83
CA GLU A 59 35.33 16.13 15.79
C GLU A 59 34.88 17.39 15.07
N ALA A 60 35.62 17.80 14.03
CA ALA A 60 35.26 18.93 13.19
C ALA A 60 33.94 18.69 12.44
N LEU A 61 33.72 17.46 11.95
CA LEU A 61 32.47 17.06 11.32
C LEU A 61 31.30 17.10 12.31
N ASN A 62 31.48 16.53 13.50
CA ASN A 62 30.47 16.52 14.55
C ASN A 62 30.10 17.95 14.99
N HIS A 63 31.09 18.83 15.13
CA HIS A 63 30.86 20.24 15.47
C HIS A 63 30.06 20.97 14.39
N LEU A 64 30.34 20.69 13.10
CA LEU A 64 29.55 21.24 11.99
C LEU A 64 28.10 20.73 12.01
N ILE A 65 27.89 19.44 12.28
CA ILE A 65 26.55 18.84 12.34
C ILE A 65 25.76 19.42 13.51
N THR A 66 26.31 19.40 14.73
CA THR A 66 25.61 19.82 15.96
C THR A 66 25.16 21.28 15.91
N ALA A 67 25.98 22.16 15.34
CA ALA A 67 25.62 23.56 15.15
C ALA A 67 24.45 23.80 14.18
N ASN A 68 24.18 22.84 13.29
CA ASN A 68 23.12 22.95 12.28
C ASN A 68 21.86 22.15 12.62
N LEU A 69 21.81 21.41 13.73
CA LEU A 69 20.62 20.61 14.11
C LEU A 69 19.36 21.45 14.29
N ARG A 70 19.48 22.67 14.83
CA ARG A 70 18.35 23.60 14.98
C ARG A 70 17.70 23.96 13.63
N PHE A 71 18.51 24.01 12.58
CA PHE A 71 18.02 24.28 11.24
C PHE A 71 17.17 23.11 10.71
N VAL A 72 17.60 21.87 10.96
CA VAL A 72 16.85 20.66 10.57
C VAL A 72 15.48 20.65 11.23
N VAL A 73 15.39 20.95 12.53
CA VAL A 73 14.11 21.02 13.25
C VAL A 73 13.16 22.05 12.63
N ARG A 74 13.67 23.22 12.24
CA ARG A 74 12.87 24.26 11.58
C ARG A 74 12.30 23.76 10.25
N VAL A 75 13.11 23.06 9.45
CA VAL A 75 12.67 22.48 8.18
C VAL A 75 11.66 21.36 8.42
N ALA A 76 11.87 20.50 9.42
CA ALA A 76 10.95 19.41 9.78
C ALA A 76 9.55 19.94 10.14
N GLY A 77 9.47 21.12 10.77
CA GLY A 77 8.21 21.79 11.08
C GLY A 77 7.28 21.96 9.86
N GLU A 78 7.83 22.22 8.67
CA GLU A 78 7.08 22.38 7.42
C GLU A 78 6.41 21.09 6.93
N TYR A 79 6.84 19.93 7.43
CA TYR A 79 6.40 18.58 7.01
C TYR A 79 5.58 17.85 8.09
N THR A 80 5.30 18.50 9.21
CA THR A 80 4.44 17.95 10.28
C THR A 80 3.00 17.74 9.81
N GLY A 81 2.28 16.82 10.46
CA GLY A 81 0.88 16.53 10.14
C GLY A 81 0.66 15.73 8.84
N ARG A 82 1.73 15.22 8.21
CA ARG A 82 1.65 14.40 6.99
C ARG A 82 1.72 12.89 7.24
N GLY A 83 1.56 12.44 8.49
CA GLY A 83 1.49 11.03 8.88
C GLY A 83 2.78 10.42 9.44
N LEU A 84 3.88 11.19 9.51
CA LEU A 84 5.10 10.79 10.21
C LEU A 84 5.30 11.68 11.47
N PRO A 85 5.66 11.12 12.63
CA PRO A 85 5.92 11.92 13.83
C PRO A 85 7.12 12.85 13.64
N LEU A 86 7.13 13.97 14.37
CA LEU A 86 8.15 15.00 14.24
C LEU A 86 9.56 14.46 14.58
N SER A 87 9.68 13.55 15.55
CA SER A 87 10.94 12.90 15.92
C SER A 87 11.60 12.20 14.73
N ASP A 88 10.79 11.49 13.94
CA ASP A 88 11.26 10.68 12.83
C ASP A 88 11.61 11.56 11.64
N LEU A 89 10.83 12.61 11.38
CA LEU A 89 11.18 13.65 10.40
C LEU A 89 12.52 14.32 10.74
N ILE A 90 12.76 14.63 12.01
CA ILE A 90 14.03 15.21 12.48
C ILE A 90 15.17 14.21 12.26
N ALA A 91 14.98 12.93 12.62
CA ALA A 91 16.00 11.90 12.47
C ALA A 91 16.42 11.72 10.99
N GLU A 92 15.45 11.62 10.09
CA GLU A 92 15.69 11.50 8.65
C GLU A 92 16.32 12.78 8.07
N GLY A 93 15.87 13.94 8.54
CA GLY A 93 16.49 15.22 8.24
C GLY A 93 17.97 15.30 8.64
N ASN A 94 18.31 14.77 9.81
CA ASN A 94 19.70 14.70 10.30
C ASN A 94 20.55 13.78 9.42
N MET A 95 19.98 12.66 8.93
CA MET A 95 20.65 11.81 7.94
C MET A 95 20.91 12.56 6.62
N GLY A 96 19.96 13.39 6.17
CA GLY A 96 20.15 14.28 5.02
C GLY A 96 21.27 15.31 5.25
N LEU A 97 21.32 15.91 6.45
CA LEU A 97 22.37 16.85 6.83
C LEU A 97 23.76 16.20 6.79
N ILE A 98 23.91 14.98 7.31
CA ILE A 98 25.17 14.24 7.28
C ILE A 98 25.59 13.96 5.82
N ARG A 99 24.66 13.58 4.93
CA ARG A 99 24.99 13.41 3.50
C ARG A 99 25.45 14.70 2.84
N ALA A 100 24.85 15.84 3.20
CA ALA A 100 25.26 17.14 2.70
C ALA A 100 26.72 17.47 3.07
N THR A 101 27.18 17.10 4.28
CA THR A 101 28.57 17.37 4.69
C THR A 101 29.61 16.64 3.86
N GLN A 102 29.27 15.48 3.28
CA GLN A 102 30.21 14.68 2.47
C GLN A 102 30.43 15.26 1.07
N THR A 103 29.41 15.92 0.53
CA THR A 103 29.35 16.38 -0.88
C THR A 103 29.49 17.89 -1.02
N TYR A 104 29.44 18.63 0.09
CA TYR A 104 29.56 20.08 0.08
C TYR A 104 30.96 20.55 -0.33
N ASP A 105 30.99 21.66 -1.07
CA ASP A 105 32.21 22.28 -1.54
C ASP A 105 32.33 23.76 -1.15
N PRO A 106 33.26 24.13 -0.23
CA PRO A 106 33.40 25.49 0.26
C PRO A 106 33.94 26.46 -0.80
N GLU A 107 34.63 25.98 -1.84
CA GLU A 107 35.20 26.82 -2.91
C GLU A 107 34.13 27.55 -3.72
N ARG A 108 32.90 27.01 -3.75
CA ARG A 108 31.76 27.60 -4.46
C ARG A 108 31.23 28.89 -3.82
N GLY A 109 31.66 29.24 -2.60
CA GLY A 109 31.38 30.53 -1.98
C GLY A 109 29.94 30.74 -1.48
N TYR A 110 29.12 29.70 -1.41
CA TYR A 110 27.81 29.74 -0.74
C TYR A 110 27.94 29.34 0.74
N LYS A 111 26.87 29.51 1.53
CA LYS A 111 26.83 28.99 2.92
C LYS A 111 26.50 27.50 2.90
N PHE A 112 26.99 26.74 3.87
CA PHE A 112 26.73 25.30 3.97
C PHE A 112 25.22 24.98 4.01
N ILE A 113 24.46 25.73 4.82
CA ILE A 113 23.00 25.58 4.94
C ILE A 113 22.27 25.71 3.59
N THR A 114 22.73 26.62 2.71
CA THR A 114 22.11 26.82 1.39
C THR A 114 22.14 25.54 0.55
N TYR A 115 23.21 24.76 0.69
CA TYR A 115 23.34 23.46 0.04
C TYR A 115 22.60 22.36 0.80
N ALA A 116 22.75 22.32 2.13
CA ALA A 116 22.22 21.26 2.98
C ALA A 116 20.69 21.15 2.94
N VAL A 117 19.97 22.27 2.75
CA VAL A 117 18.49 22.29 2.61
C VAL A 117 17.97 21.25 1.64
N TRP A 118 18.61 21.10 0.49
CA TRP A 118 18.17 20.16 -0.55
C TRP A 118 18.22 18.71 -0.07
N TRP A 119 19.33 18.32 0.56
CA TRP A 119 19.51 16.98 1.11
C TRP A 119 18.60 16.70 2.31
N ILE A 120 18.39 17.69 3.18
CA ILE A 120 17.47 17.58 4.32
C ILE A 120 16.04 17.35 3.81
N ARG A 121 15.56 18.18 2.88
CA ARG A 121 14.20 18.05 2.31
C ARG A 121 14.03 16.73 1.55
N GLN A 122 15.02 16.33 0.75
CA GLN A 122 14.99 15.08 0.02
C GLN A 122 14.89 13.88 0.98
N ALA A 123 15.68 13.87 2.06
CA ALA A 123 15.63 12.80 3.05
C ALA A 123 14.26 12.72 3.73
N MET A 124 13.72 13.85 4.19
CA MET A 124 12.40 13.92 4.82
C MET A 124 11.28 13.47 3.87
N LEU A 125 11.26 13.97 2.62
CA LEU A 125 10.26 13.58 1.62
C LEU A 125 10.37 12.09 1.26
N SER A 126 11.60 11.57 1.15
CA SER A 126 11.81 10.15 0.88
C SER A 126 11.35 9.28 2.04
N ALA A 127 11.52 9.72 3.29
CA ALA A 127 11.04 9.00 4.46
C ALA A 127 9.52 9.02 4.53
N LEU A 128 8.91 10.19 4.32
CA LEU A 128 7.47 10.36 4.23
C LEU A 128 6.85 9.38 3.21
N ASN A 129 7.43 9.30 2.01
CA ASN A 129 6.90 8.41 0.97
C ASN A 129 7.04 6.91 1.31
N ARG A 130 8.03 6.53 2.12
CA ARG A 130 8.29 5.13 2.48
C ARG A 130 7.54 4.66 3.72
N GLN A 131 7.35 5.55 4.69
CA GLN A 131 6.93 5.20 6.06
C GLN A 131 5.49 5.62 6.36
N THR A 132 4.91 6.56 5.60
CA THR A 132 3.55 7.09 5.89
C THR A 132 2.44 6.10 5.54
N TYR A 133 2.66 5.25 4.53
CA TYR A 133 1.61 4.36 4.02
C TYR A 133 1.93 2.91 4.36
N PRO A 134 0.93 2.12 4.81
CA PRO A 134 1.11 0.68 5.03
C PRO A 134 1.56 -0.06 3.76
N VAL A 135 1.12 0.43 2.60
CA VAL A 135 1.54 -0.06 1.28
C VAL A 135 2.38 1.00 0.60
N ALA A 136 3.62 0.65 0.24
CA ALA A 136 4.52 1.56 -0.43
C ALA A 136 4.08 1.82 -1.88
N PHE A 137 3.93 3.09 -2.24
CA PHE A 137 3.64 3.51 -3.61
C PHE A 137 4.89 4.08 -4.28
N PRO A 138 5.04 3.89 -5.61
CA PRO A 138 6.05 4.60 -6.38
C PRO A 138 5.92 6.12 -6.25
N VAL A 139 7.06 6.83 -6.22
CA VAL A 139 7.11 8.29 -5.99
C VAL A 139 6.26 9.08 -6.99
N ASN A 140 6.27 8.68 -8.27
CA ASN A 140 5.47 9.34 -9.30
C ASN A 140 3.96 9.27 -9.03
N GLN A 141 3.46 8.21 -8.40
CA GLN A 141 2.03 8.10 -8.06
C GLN A 141 1.67 9.01 -6.88
N ILE A 142 2.58 9.21 -5.93
CA ILE A 142 2.40 10.12 -4.81
C ILE A 142 2.42 11.58 -5.30
N ASP A 143 3.36 11.92 -6.18
CA ASP A 143 3.45 13.25 -6.79
C ASP A 143 2.18 13.59 -7.58
N ASP A 144 1.71 12.65 -8.41
CA ASP A 144 0.47 12.79 -9.17
C ASP A 144 -0.74 13.06 -8.25
N ARG A 145 -0.81 12.32 -7.14
CA ARG A 145 -1.85 12.49 -6.13
C ARG A 145 -1.78 13.86 -5.46
N ASP A 146 -0.60 14.34 -5.09
CA ASP A 146 -0.43 15.63 -4.43
C ASP A 146 -0.78 16.80 -5.37
N VAL A 147 -0.49 16.66 -6.67
CA VAL A 147 -0.97 17.60 -7.72
C VAL A 147 -2.49 17.56 -7.80
N LEU A 148 -3.07 16.36 -7.89
CA LEU A 148 -4.51 16.16 -8.01
C LEU A 148 -5.27 16.73 -6.81
N ASN A 149 -4.74 16.56 -5.59
CA ASN A 149 -5.33 17.10 -4.36
C ASN A 149 -5.34 18.64 -4.35
N LYS A 150 -4.26 19.28 -4.84
CA LYS A 150 -4.21 20.75 -4.95
C LYS A 150 -5.22 21.28 -5.95
N VAL A 151 -5.30 20.64 -7.12
CA VAL A 151 -6.25 21.04 -8.17
C VAL A 151 -7.68 20.76 -7.73
N SER A 152 -7.93 19.62 -7.10
CA SER A 152 -9.24 19.27 -6.53
C SER A 152 -9.69 20.29 -5.48
N ALA A 153 -8.79 20.72 -4.59
CA ALA A 153 -9.08 21.76 -3.60
C ALA A 153 -9.39 23.12 -4.25
N ALA A 154 -8.65 23.51 -5.28
CA ALA A 154 -8.88 24.75 -6.03
C ALA A 154 -10.24 24.74 -6.75
N LEU A 155 -10.54 23.67 -7.50
CA LEU A 155 -11.81 23.51 -8.21
C LEU A 155 -13.00 23.40 -7.23
N SER A 156 -12.80 22.74 -6.10
CA SER A 156 -13.84 22.63 -5.06
C SER A 156 -14.19 24.00 -4.47
N GLN A 157 -13.19 24.87 -4.29
CA GLN A 157 -13.40 26.24 -3.85
C GLN A 157 -14.13 27.09 -4.90
N GLU A 158 -13.83 26.91 -6.18
CA GLU A 158 -14.45 27.65 -7.28
C GLU A 158 -15.90 27.21 -7.55
N TYR A 159 -16.15 25.91 -7.64
CA TYR A 159 -17.46 25.35 -7.97
C TYR A 159 -18.37 25.13 -6.76
N GLY A 160 -17.83 25.18 -5.54
CA GLY A 160 -18.57 24.89 -4.31
C GLY A 160 -19.02 23.42 -4.21
N ARG A 161 -18.39 22.51 -4.96
CA ARG A 161 -18.66 21.06 -4.94
C ARG A 161 -17.39 20.27 -5.24
N VAL A 162 -17.39 18.98 -4.89
CA VAL A 162 -16.29 18.08 -5.27
C VAL A 162 -16.23 17.96 -6.80
N PRO A 163 -15.05 18.15 -7.42
CA PRO A 163 -14.88 18.04 -8.87
C PRO A 163 -14.99 16.59 -9.33
N THR A 164 -15.43 16.41 -10.57
CA THR A 164 -15.53 15.10 -11.23
C THR A 164 -14.18 14.67 -11.81
N ALA A 165 -14.01 13.38 -12.10
CA ALA A 165 -12.76 12.86 -12.67
C ALA A 165 -12.45 13.49 -14.04
N ASP A 166 -13.47 13.78 -14.85
CA ASP A 166 -13.29 14.41 -16.17
C ASP A 166 -12.84 15.88 -16.05
N GLU A 167 -13.38 16.62 -15.07
CA GLU A 167 -12.95 17.99 -14.76
C GLU A 167 -11.49 18.03 -14.28
N LEU A 168 -11.08 17.03 -13.49
CA LEU A 168 -9.70 16.90 -13.07
C LEU A 168 -8.77 16.58 -14.25
N VAL A 169 -9.20 15.74 -15.20
CA VAL A 169 -8.44 15.44 -16.42
C VAL A 169 -8.24 16.69 -17.27
N SER A 170 -9.29 17.49 -17.47
CA SER A 170 -9.18 18.72 -18.26
C SER A 170 -8.25 19.75 -17.64
N GLU A 171 -8.15 19.80 -16.31
CA GLU A 171 -7.34 20.79 -15.60
C GLU A 171 -5.89 20.34 -15.37
N THR A 172 -5.62 19.02 -15.31
CA THR A 172 -4.30 18.49 -14.89
C THR A 172 -3.36 18.06 -16.03
N ASP A 173 -3.72 18.23 -17.31
CA ASP A 173 -2.97 17.69 -18.47
C ASP A 173 -2.67 16.17 -18.38
N PHE A 174 -3.32 15.47 -17.45
CA PHE A 174 -3.09 14.05 -17.18
C PHE A 174 -4.06 13.21 -18.01
N SER A 175 -3.57 12.08 -18.54
CA SER A 175 -4.47 11.09 -19.15
C SER A 175 -5.50 10.57 -18.13
N THR A 176 -6.70 10.23 -18.60
CA THR A 176 -7.78 9.64 -17.76
C THR A 176 -7.30 8.46 -16.93
N ARG A 177 -6.47 7.58 -17.51
CA ARG A 177 -5.86 6.44 -16.82
C ARG A 177 -4.95 6.86 -15.66
N ARG A 178 -4.19 7.94 -15.83
CA ARG A 178 -3.27 8.46 -14.81
C ARG A 178 -4.05 9.07 -13.64
N VAL A 179 -5.10 9.83 -13.94
CA VAL A 179 -6.01 10.40 -12.92
C VAL A 179 -6.69 9.29 -12.12
N HIS A 180 -7.24 8.26 -12.77
CA HIS A 180 -7.85 7.13 -12.05
C HIS A 180 -6.87 6.41 -11.13
N LYS A 181 -5.62 6.18 -11.57
CA LYS A 181 -4.59 5.58 -10.72
C LYS A 181 -4.26 6.46 -9.51
N ALA A 182 -4.07 7.77 -9.70
CA ALA A 182 -3.80 8.70 -8.61
C ALA A 182 -4.96 8.77 -7.60
N LEU A 183 -6.21 8.70 -8.08
CA LEU A 183 -7.39 8.61 -7.20
C LEU A 183 -7.41 7.31 -6.40
N GLN A 184 -7.03 6.17 -7.00
CA GLN A 184 -6.95 4.89 -6.27
C GLN A 184 -5.87 4.89 -5.19
N THR A 185 -4.73 5.54 -5.44
CA THR A 185 -3.68 5.74 -4.42
C THR A 185 -4.14 6.59 -3.23
N SER A 186 -5.26 7.32 -3.38
CA SER A 186 -5.82 8.17 -2.31
C SER A 186 -6.71 7.41 -1.32
N LEU A 187 -6.99 6.13 -1.54
CA LEU A 187 -7.81 5.34 -0.62
C LEU A 187 -7.03 5.10 0.68
N ALA A 188 -7.42 5.81 1.73
CA ALA A 188 -6.87 5.62 3.07
C ALA A 188 -7.20 4.20 3.56
N SER A 189 -6.18 3.49 4.04
CA SER A 189 -6.38 2.23 4.75
C SER A 189 -7.16 2.48 6.04
N VAL A 190 -8.16 1.65 6.31
CA VAL A 190 -8.90 1.65 7.57
C VAL A 190 -8.39 0.50 8.43
N SER A 191 -8.22 0.73 9.74
CA SER A 191 -7.86 -0.34 10.67
C SER A 191 -9.00 -1.35 10.79
N LEU A 192 -8.69 -2.65 10.75
CA LEU A 192 -9.66 -3.71 10.99
C LEU A 192 -10.13 -3.74 12.46
N ASP A 193 -9.33 -3.22 13.38
CA ASP A 193 -9.67 -3.13 14.81
C ASP A 193 -10.60 -1.94 15.11
N ARG A 194 -10.84 -1.07 14.12
CA ARG A 194 -11.70 0.09 14.31
C ARG A 194 -13.13 -0.40 14.62
N PRO A 195 -13.80 0.14 15.67
CA PRO A 195 -15.19 -0.21 15.95
C PRO A 195 -16.11 0.30 14.83
N VAL A 196 -17.10 -0.51 14.49
CA VAL A 196 -18.07 -0.23 13.42
C VAL A 196 -19.19 0.69 13.93
N TYR A 197 -19.58 0.51 15.20
CA TYR A 197 -20.60 1.30 15.89
C TYR A 197 -20.00 2.00 17.12
N GLU A 198 -20.64 3.06 17.58
CA GLU A 198 -20.20 3.83 18.77
C GLU A 198 -20.18 3.00 20.06
N ASP A 199 -21.03 1.97 20.15
CA ASP A 199 -21.12 1.07 21.30
C ASP A 199 -19.89 0.15 21.45
N GLY A 200 -19.01 0.09 20.43
CA GLY A 200 -17.71 -0.60 20.51
C GLY A 200 -17.75 -2.13 20.42
N ASP A 201 -18.94 -2.75 20.41
CA ASP A 201 -19.11 -4.21 20.48
C ASP A 201 -18.64 -4.99 19.24
N ARG A 202 -18.44 -4.32 18.09
CA ARG A 202 -18.04 -4.97 16.84
C ARG A 202 -16.95 -4.19 16.13
N GLN A 203 -15.90 -4.90 15.72
CA GLN A 203 -14.80 -4.37 14.93
C GLN A 203 -15.05 -4.62 13.44
N PHE A 204 -14.32 -3.91 12.56
CA PHE A 204 -14.39 -4.18 11.12
C PHE A 204 -13.96 -5.62 10.79
N ALA A 205 -12.98 -6.16 11.52
CA ALA A 205 -12.52 -7.54 11.40
C ALA A 205 -13.66 -8.57 11.50
N ASP A 206 -14.66 -8.32 12.34
CA ASP A 206 -15.77 -9.25 12.60
C ASP A 206 -16.80 -9.30 11.45
N ILE A 207 -16.78 -8.34 10.53
CA ILE A 207 -17.75 -8.20 9.44
C ILE A 207 -17.16 -8.67 8.10
N VAL A 208 -15.83 -8.62 7.96
CA VAL A 208 -15.17 -9.02 6.73
C VAL A 208 -15.35 -10.52 6.54
N PRO A 209 -16.01 -10.99 5.46
CA PRO A 209 -16.17 -12.41 5.19
C PRO A 209 -14.82 -13.04 4.86
N ASP A 210 -14.67 -14.31 5.21
CA ASP A 210 -13.55 -15.13 4.76
C ASP A 210 -13.80 -15.59 3.31
N ASP A 211 -12.72 -15.80 2.55
CA ASP A 211 -12.76 -16.34 1.19
C ASP A 211 -12.88 -17.88 1.18
N ALA A 212 -12.92 -18.51 2.35
CA ALA A 212 -13.12 -19.95 2.49
C ALA A 212 -14.50 -20.37 1.95
N PRO A 213 -14.58 -21.50 1.20
CA PRO A 213 -15.85 -22.02 0.73
C PRO A 213 -16.76 -22.32 1.92
N LEU A 214 -18.06 -22.10 1.72
CA LEU A 214 -19.03 -22.43 2.75
C LEU A 214 -19.11 -23.96 2.92
N PRO A 215 -19.35 -24.49 4.14
CA PRO A 215 -19.50 -25.93 4.35
C PRO A 215 -20.54 -26.58 3.44
N ASP A 216 -21.60 -25.84 3.11
CA ASP A 216 -22.64 -26.30 2.17
C ASP A 216 -22.07 -26.46 0.76
N GLU A 217 -21.26 -25.50 0.28
CA GLU A 217 -20.59 -25.58 -1.03
C GLU A 217 -19.63 -26.76 -1.10
N ASP A 218 -18.88 -27.02 -0.04
CA ASP A 218 -17.98 -28.19 0.05
C ASP A 218 -18.75 -29.51 -0.02
N VAL A 219 -19.88 -29.62 0.71
CA VAL A 219 -20.76 -30.80 0.67
C VAL A 219 -21.39 -30.96 -0.71
N HIS A 220 -21.86 -29.87 -1.33
CA HIS A 220 -22.40 -29.90 -2.68
C HIS A 220 -21.34 -30.34 -3.70
N ALA A 221 -20.12 -29.81 -3.62
CA ALA A 221 -19.01 -30.18 -4.49
C ALA A 221 -18.61 -31.65 -4.32
N SER A 222 -18.58 -32.17 -3.07
CA SER A 222 -18.32 -33.58 -2.82
C SER A 222 -19.44 -34.49 -3.34
N ARG A 223 -20.70 -34.11 -3.12
CA ARG A 223 -21.86 -34.87 -3.65
C ARG A 223 -21.86 -34.88 -5.18
N LEU A 224 -21.55 -33.75 -5.80
CA LEU A 224 -21.44 -33.66 -7.26
C LEU A 224 -20.34 -34.59 -7.78
N ARG A 225 -19.18 -34.63 -7.11
CA ARG A 225 -18.11 -35.60 -7.41
C ARG A 225 -18.59 -37.04 -7.28
N ASP A 226 -19.28 -37.40 -6.20
CA ASP A 226 -19.80 -38.75 -6.00
C ASP A 226 -20.82 -39.15 -7.08
N LEU A 227 -21.70 -38.23 -7.48
CA LEU A 227 -22.66 -38.45 -8.56
C LEU A 227 -21.95 -38.63 -9.91
N LEU A 228 -20.94 -37.81 -10.20
CA LEU A 228 -20.12 -37.96 -11.40
C LEU A 228 -19.39 -39.30 -11.42
N HIS A 229 -18.81 -39.74 -10.30
CA HIS A 229 -18.17 -41.05 -10.21
C HIS A 229 -19.15 -42.20 -10.42
N LYS A 230 -20.36 -42.12 -9.86
CA LYS A 230 -21.41 -43.12 -10.10
C LYS A 230 -21.82 -43.16 -11.56
N GLY A 231 -22.04 -41.99 -12.18
CA GLY A 231 -22.37 -41.90 -13.61
C GLY A 231 -21.25 -42.45 -14.50
N LEU A 232 -19.99 -42.17 -14.18
CA LEU A 232 -18.84 -42.72 -14.90
C LEU A 232 -18.68 -44.24 -14.71
N ALA A 233 -19.09 -44.79 -13.57
CA ALA A 233 -19.03 -46.23 -13.30
C ALA A 233 -20.04 -47.03 -14.14
N ASP A 234 -21.14 -46.41 -14.56
CA ASP A 234 -22.13 -47.02 -15.45
C ASP A 234 -21.65 -47.06 -16.92
N LEU A 235 -20.60 -46.30 -17.26
CA LEU A 235 -20.04 -46.27 -18.60
C LEU A 235 -19.03 -47.41 -18.82
N PRO A 236 -18.79 -47.80 -20.10
CA PRO A 236 -17.68 -48.67 -20.43
C PRO A 236 -16.34 -48.09 -19.94
N GLU A 237 -15.50 -48.91 -19.31
CA GLU A 237 -14.23 -48.50 -18.68
C GLU A 237 -13.35 -47.62 -19.58
N ARG A 238 -13.27 -47.96 -20.88
CA ARG A 238 -12.51 -47.18 -21.86
C ARG A 238 -13.11 -45.80 -22.15
N GLU A 239 -14.42 -45.67 -22.13
CA GLU A 239 -15.13 -44.41 -22.38
C GLU A 239 -15.10 -43.52 -21.12
N ALA A 240 -15.24 -44.12 -19.93
CA ALA A 240 -15.08 -43.44 -18.65
C ALA A 240 -13.67 -42.85 -18.48
N GLU A 241 -12.61 -43.60 -18.81
CA GLU A 241 -11.23 -43.11 -18.71
C GLU A 241 -10.95 -41.97 -19.71
N ILE A 242 -11.52 -42.01 -20.91
CA ILE A 242 -11.42 -40.93 -21.91
C ILE A 242 -12.07 -39.63 -21.38
N ILE A 243 -13.26 -39.71 -20.78
CA ILE A 243 -13.94 -38.54 -20.20
C ILE A 243 -13.14 -38.00 -19.01
N ASN A 244 -12.71 -38.88 -18.11
CA ASN A 244 -11.96 -38.50 -16.91
C ASN A 244 -10.69 -37.72 -17.26
N ARG A 245 -9.91 -38.21 -18.24
CA ARG A 245 -8.70 -37.52 -18.71
C ARG A 245 -8.99 -36.23 -19.47
N TYR A 246 -10.03 -36.22 -20.30
CA TYR A 246 -10.36 -35.04 -21.10
C TYR A 246 -10.84 -33.86 -20.24
N PHE A 247 -11.62 -34.12 -19.19
CA PHE A 247 -12.11 -33.08 -18.28
C PHE A 247 -11.22 -32.90 -17.05
N GLY A 248 -10.28 -33.80 -16.78
CA GLY A 248 -9.39 -33.75 -15.62
C GLY A 248 -10.14 -33.97 -14.30
N LEU A 249 -11.03 -34.97 -14.24
CA LEU A 249 -11.86 -35.20 -13.04
C LEU A 249 -11.05 -35.82 -11.88
N ASP A 250 -10.16 -36.76 -12.19
CA ASP A 250 -9.23 -37.42 -11.25
C ASP A 250 -7.74 -37.17 -11.59
N VAL A 251 -7.48 -36.27 -12.54
CA VAL A 251 -6.13 -35.97 -13.03
C VAL A 251 -5.89 -34.48 -12.87
N ASP A 252 -4.69 -34.11 -12.40
CA ASP A 252 -4.29 -32.74 -12.13
C ASP A 252 -4.54 -31.76 -13.29
N ASN A 253 -4.55 -32.25 -14.54
CA ASN A 253 -4.78 -31.43 -15.72
C ASN A 253 -5.65 -32.15 -16.75
N ALA A 254 -6.57 -31.40 -17.36
CA ALA A 254 -7.33 -31.81 -18.53
C ALA A 254 -6.40 -32.08 -19.72
N GLU A 255 -6.51 -33.27 -20.32
CA GLU A 255 -5.76 -33.68 -21.50
C GLU A 255 -6.50 -33.27 -22.79
N SER A 256 -5.77 -32.81 -23.81
CA SER A 256 -6.34 -32.57 -25.14
C SER A 256 -6.72 -33.88 -25.83
N LEU A 257 -7.68 -33.83 -26.77
CA LEU A 257 -8.09 -35.00 -27.56
C LEU A 257 -6.93 -35.72 -28.26
N GLU A 258 -5.87 -34.98 -28.61
CA GLU A 258 -4.67 -35.54 -29.23
C GLU A 258 -3.80 -36.30 -28.21
N GLN A 259 -3.65 -35.78 -26.99
CA GLN A 259 -2.92 -36.44 -25.90
C GLN A 259 -3.63 -37.72 -25.46
N VAL A 260 -4.95 -37.65 -25.28
CA VAL A 260 -5.78 -38.81 -24.98
C VAL A 260 -5.68 -39.84 -26.12
N GLY A 261 -5.73 -39.41 -27.38
CA GLY A 261 -5.61 -40.30 -28.54
C GLY A 261 -4.27 -41.04 -28.63
N LYS A 262 -3.16 -40.33 -28.33
CA LYS A 262 -1.82 -40.93 -28.26
C LYS A 262 -1.74 -42.04 -27.21
N ARG A 263 -2.38 -41.83 -26.05
CA ARG A 263 -2.38 -42.78 -24.93
C ARG A 263 -3.20 -44.04 -25.20
N PHE A 264 -4.36 -43.90 -25.81
CA PHE A 264 -5.24 -45.02 -26.17
C PHE A 264 -4.94 -45.62 -27.55
N HIS A 265 -3.87 -45.18 -28.22
CA HIS A 265 -3.47 -45.60 -29.57
C HIS A 265 -4.61 -45.47 -30.60
N ILE A 266 -5.36 -44.38 -30.54
CA ILE A 266 -6.50 -44.07 -31.44
C ILE A 266 -6.36 -42.68 -32.03
N SER A 267 -7.02 -42.44 -33.17
CA SER A 267 -7.03 -41.12 -33.79
C SER A 267 -7.78 -40.10 -32.92
N ARG A 268 -7.39 -38.82 -33.03
CA ARG A 268 -8.09 -37.70 -32.39
C ARG A 268 -9.60 -37.73 -32.67
N GLU A 269 -9.99 -38.03 -33.90
CA GLU A 269 -11.38 -38.09 -34.31
C GLU A 269 -12.12 -39.27 -33.64
N ARG A 270 -11.43 -40.39 -33.42
CA ARG A 270 -12.00 -41.51 -32.68
C ARG A 270 -12.22 -41.19 -31.20
N VAL A 271 -11.30 -40.47 -30.56
CA VAL A 271 -11.50 -39.96 -29.18
C VAL A 271 -12.72 -39.05 -29.11
N ARG A 272 -12.89 -38.15 -30.09
CA ARG A 272 -14.06 -37.26 -30.17
C ARG A 272 -15.36 -38.06 -30.24
N GLN A 273 -15.43 -39.06 -31.12
CA GLN A 273 -16.61 -39.93 -31.25
C GLN A 273 -16.93 -40.70 -29.96
N LEU A 274 -15.91 -41.25 -29.29
CA LEU A 274 -16.10 -41.97 -28.02
C LEU A 274 -16.56 -41.03 -26.91
N LYS A 275 -15.99 -39.82 -26.83
CA LYS A 275 -16.44 -38.78 -25.90
C LYS A 275 -17.90 -38.38 -26.14
N ASP A 276 -18.27 -38.10 -27.39
CA ASP A 276 -19.62 -37.65 -27.72
C ASP A 276 -20.66 -38.75 -27.44
N ARG A 277 -20.31 -40.02 -27.69
CA ARG A 277 -21.15 -41.17 -27.32
C ARG A 277 -21.29 -41.30 -25.81
N ALA A 278 -20.18 -41.23 -25.09
CA ALA A 278 -20.13 -41.35 -23.64
C ALA A 278 -20.95 -40.24 -22.94
N LEU A 279 -20.88 -39.00 -23.46
CA LEU A 279 -21.74 -37.89 -23.01
C LEU A 279 -23.23 -38.14 -23.33
N GLY A 280 -23.53 -38.79 -24.46
CA GLY A 280 -24.89 -39.23 -24.78
C GLY A 280 -25.43 -40.25 -23.78
N LEU A 281 -24.64 -41.27 -23.44
CA LEU A 281 -24.98 -42.26 -22.43
C LEU A 281 -25.16 -41.61 -21.04
N LEU A 282 -24.23 -40.73 -20.63
CA LEU A 282 -24.37 -39.99 -19.38
C LEU A 282 -25.66 -39.16 -19.33
N ARG A 283 -26.10 -38.59 -20.46
CA ARG A 283 -27.34 -37.82 -20.53
C ARG A 283 -28.60 -38.68 -20.41
N GLU A 284 -28.55 -39.93 -20.87
CA GLU A 284 -29.67 -40.88 -20.76
C GLU A 284 -29.73 -41.55 -19.38
N HIS A 285 -28.57 -41.81 -18.77
CA HIS A 285 -28.45 -42.53 -17.50
C HIS A 285 -28.44 -41.61 -16.26
N MET A 286 -27.92 -40.39 -16.36
CA MET A 286 -28.08 -39.41 -15.29
C MET A 286 -29.44 -38.73 -15.41
N ASP A 287 -30.33 -39.01 -14.47
CA ASP A 287 -31.51 -38.18 -14.23
C ASP A 287 -31.04 -36.74 -13.96
N ILE A 288 -31.14 -35.87 -14.97
CA ILE A 288 -30.68 -34.46 -14.90
C ILE A 288 -31.37 -33.72 -13.75
N GLU A 289 -32.57 -34.15 -13.34
CA GLU A 289 -33.31 -33.64 -12.18
C GLU A 289 -32.63 -33.91 -10.83
N LYS A 290 -31.81 -34.97 -10.70
CA LYS A 290 -31.07 -35.29 -9.46
C LYS A 290 -29.73 -34.57 -9.34
N VAL A 291 -29.22 -34.01 -10.44
CA VAL A 291 -27.96 -33.25 -10.48
C VAL A 291 -28.21 -31.74 -10.36
N ALA A 292 -29.42 -31.29 -10.65
CA ALA A 292 -29.83 -29.88 -10.59
C ALA A 292 -30.43 -29.43 -9.24
N LEU A 293 -30.49 -30.32 -8.24
CA LEU A 293 -30.92 -30.08 -6.85
C LEU A 293 -29.75 -30.28 -5.88
#